data_AF-A0A7W0R039-F1
#
_entry.id   AF-A0A7W0R039-F1
#
_cell.length_a   1.000
_cell.length_b   1.000
_cell.length_c   1.000
_cell.angle_alpha   90.00
_cell.angle_beta   90.00
_cell.angle_gamma   90.00
#
_symmetry.space_group_name_H-M   'P 1'
#
loop_
_entity.id
_entity.type
_entity.pdbx_description
1 polymer ?
#
loop_
_entity_poly.entity_id
_entity_poly.type
_entity_poly.pdbx_seq_one_letter_code
_entity_poly.pdbx_strand_id
1 'polypeptide(L)' 'MSPEEVMFEGEATQVITRTTEGDVAFLADHAAFLGALVENTTRVFLTDGSIRQFEISGGFVEVSNNTVSLLVT' A
#
# COMPACT_ATOMS: atom_id res chain seq x y z
N MET A 1 -2.68 -23.84 -4.68
CA MET A 1 -2.69 -22.44 -5.13
C MET A 1 -1.23 -22.00 -5.16
N SER A 2 -0.72 -21.59 -6.32
CA SER A 2 0.61 -20.97 -6.36
C SER A 2 0.52 -19.67 -5.56
N PRO A 3 1.51 -19.33 -4.72
CA PRO A 3 1.47 -18.06 -4.02
C PRO A 3 1.67 -16.97 -5.06
N GLU A 4 0.79 -15.96 -5.01
CA GLU A 4 1.11 -14.64 -5.55
C GLU A 4 2.43 -14.22 -4.89
N GLU A 5 3.42 -13.82 -5.69
CA GLU A 5 4.77 -13.53 -5.20
C GLU A 5 4.74 -12.26 -4.33
N VAL A 6 5.22 -12.35 -3.09
CA VAL A 6 5.36 -11.19 -2.23
C VAL A 6 6.51 -10.33 -2.74
N MET A 7 6.18 -9.22 -3.41
CA MET A 7 7.19 -8.29 -3.92
C MET A 7 7.91 -7.52 -2.80
N PHE A 8 7.23 -7.28 -1.67
CA PHE A 8 7.77 -6.54 -0.54
C PHE A 8 6.98 -6.82 0.74
N GLU A 9 7.71 -6.94 1.86
CA GLU A 9 7.18 -6.93 3.22
C GLU A 9 8.15 -6.15 4.12
N GLY A 10 7.64 -5.30 5.00
CA GLY A 10 8.46 -4.53 5.92
C GLY A 10 7.69 -3.48 6.72
N GLU A 11 8.35 -2.91 7.73
CA GLU A 11 7.77 -1.85 8.57
C GLU A 11 7.86 -0.48 7.89
N ALA A 12 6.78 0.28 7.94
CA ALA A 12 6.66 1.59 7.34
C ALA A 12 6.04 2.59 8.31
N THR A 13 6.45 3.86 8.19
CA THR A 13 5.82 4.98 8.91
C THR A 13 4.64 5.57 8.13
N GLN A 14 4.65 5.38 6.81
CA GLN A 14 3.62 5.91 5.92
C GLN A 14 3.58 5.14 4.58
N VAL A 15 2.37 4.91 4.07
CA VAL A 15 2.12 4.45 2.70
C VAL A 15 1.24 5.46 1.97
N ILE A 16 1.67 5.92 0.80
CA ILE A 16 0.90 6.84 -0.05
C ILE A 16 0.57 6.14 -1.36
N THR A 17 -0.70 6.06 -1.70
CA THR A 17 -1.20 5.43 -2.93
C THR A 17 -2.41 6.20 -3.48
N ARG A 18 -2.91 5.78 -4.64
CA ARG A 18 -4.13 6.33 -5.25
C ARG A 18 -5.20 5.26 -5.40
N THR A 19 -6.37 5.57 -4.90
CA THR A 19 -7.59 4.78 -5.09
C THR A 19 -8.51 5.45 -6.12
N THR A 20 -9.59 4.76 -6.46
CA THR A 20 -10.67 5.34 -7.29
C THR A 20 -11.32 6.59 -6.68
N GLU A 21 -11.22 6.80 -5.37
CA GLU A 21 -11.76 7.97 -4.66
C GLU A 21 -10.73 9.11 -4.52
N GLY A 22 -9.47 8.88 -4.91
CA GLY A 22 -8.39 9.85 -4.85
C GLY A 22 -7.14 9.36 -4.15
N ASP A 23 -6.23 10.30 -3.88
CA ASP A 23 -4.97 10.04 -3.19
C ASP A 23 -5.21 9.83 -1.69
N VAL A 24 -4.55 8.81 -1.12
CA VAL A 24 -4.66 8.47 0.29
C VAL A 24 -3.28 8.22 0.88
N ALA A 25 -3.05 8.72 2.09
CA ALA A 25 -1.87 8.46 2.89
C ALA A 25 -2.27 7.72 4.18
N PHE A 26 -1.82 6.48 4.30
CA PHE A 26 -1.99 5.67 5.51
C PHE A 26 -0.79 5.87 6.41
N LEU A 27 -1.02 6.41 7.61
CA LEU A 27 -0.02 6.48 8.68
C LEU A 27 -0.23 5.33 9.67
N ALA A 28 0.65 5.21 10.66
CA ALA A 28 0.45 4.31 11.79
C ALA A 28 -0.94 4.51 12.43
N ASP A 29 -1.58 3.40 12.77
CA ASP A 29 -2.90 3.31 13.40
C ASP A 29 -4.04 3.97 12.59
N HIS A 30 -3.88 4.07 11.27
CA HIS A 30 -4.97 4.50 10.40
C HIS A 30 -6.19 3.57 10.57
N ALA A 31 -7.39 4.16 10.53
CA ALA A 31 -8.65 3.41 10.60
C ALA A 31 -8.73 2.34 9.49
N ALA A 32 -9.52 1.30 9.74
CA ALA A 32 -9.73 0.24 8.76
C ALA A 32 -10.22 0.82 7.42
N PHE A 33 -9.66 0.34 6.32
CA PHE A 33 -9.91 0.86 4.98
C PHE A 33 -9.86 -0.29 3.96
N LEU A 34 -10.72 -0.22 2.95
CA LEU A 34 -10.67 -1.10 1.78
C LEU A 34 -10.98 -0.26 0.54
N GLY A 35 -10.12 -0.32 -0.47
CA GLY A 35 -10.30 0.47 -1.68
C GLY A 35 -9.69 -0.18 -2.93
N ALA A 36 -10.29 0.11 -4.08
CA ALA A 36 -9.74 -0.25 -5.38
C ALA A 36 -8.62 0.73 -5.77
N LEU A 37 -7.48 0.18 -6.18
CA LEU A 37 -6.33 0.93 -6.68
C LEU A 37 -6.50 1.25 -8.16
N VAL A 38 -5.99 2.42 -8.56
CA VAL A 38 -5.86 2.83 -9.97
C VAL A 38 -4.38 3.02 -10.30
N GLU A 39 -4.04 3.24 -11.57
CA GLU A 39 -2.66 3.44 -12.00
C GLU A 39 -1.96 4.57 -11.21
N ASN A 40 -0.87 4.23 -10.51
CA ASN A 40 -0.08 5.17 -9.72
C ASN A 40 1.30 4.63 -9.32
N THR A 41 2.19 5.54 -8.92
CA THR A 41 3.41 5.18 -8.18
C THR A 41 3.13 5.22 -6.68
N THR A 42 2.99 4.06 -6.05
CA THR A 42 2.84 3.94 -4.59
C THR A 42 4.18 4.18 -3.90
N ARG A 43 4.19 4.99 -2.85
CA ARG A 43 5.38 5.31 -2.06
C ARG A 43 5.25 4.76 -0.65
N VAL A 44 6.26 4.02 -0.21
CA VAL A 44 6.36 3.45 1.13
C VAL A 44 7.55 4.09 1.84
N PHE A 45 7.28 4.82 2.93
CA PHE A 45 8.28 5.46 3.76
C PHE A 45 8.64 4.51 4.89
N LEU A 46 9.85 3.94 4.84
CA LEU A 46 10.32 2.94 5.79
C LEU A 46 10.80 3.57 7.10
N THR A 47 10.86 2.76 8.15
CA THR A 47 11.31 3.20 9.50
C THR A 47 12.79 3.61 9.54
N ASP A 48 13.59 3.15 8.58
CA ASP A 48 14.99 3.57 8.40
C ASP A 48 15.15 4.92 7.68
N GLY A 49 14.04 5.58 7.31
CA GLY A 49 14.01 6.84 6.59
C GLY A 49 14.15 6.72 5.06
N SER A 50 14.34 5.51 4.53
CA SER A 50 14.35 5.28 3.09
C SER A 50 12.94 5.25 2.50
N ILE A 51 12.84 5.50 1.19
CA ILE A 51 11.57 5.46 0.46
C ILE A 51 11.66 4.36 -0.60
N ARG A 52 10.66 3.47 -0.62
CA ARG A 52 10.43 2.50 -1.71
C ARG A 52 9.30 2.98 -2.60
N GLN A 53 9.41 2.70 -3.89
CA GLN A 53 8.41 3.06 -4.89
C GLN A 53 7.99 1.82 -5.66
N PHE A 54 6.69 1.69 -5.90
CA PHE A 54 6.09 0.59 -6.66
C PHE A 54 5.16 1.15 -7.72
N GLU A 55 5.34 0.73 -8.95
CA GLU A 55 4.41 1.03 -10.04
C GLU A 55 3.21 0.10 -9.92
N ILE A 56 2.04 0.69 -9.73
CA ILE A 56 0.77 -0.02 -9.56
C ILE A 56 -0.07 0.23 -10.80
N SER A 57 -0.49 -0.85 -11.48
CA SER A 57 -1.44 -0.76 -12.60
C SER A 57 -2.89 -0.87 -12.15
N GLY A 58 -3.14 -1.49 -11.00
CA GLY A 58 -4.46 -1.66 -10.41
C GLY A 58 -4.43 -2.67 -9.25
N GLY A 59 -5.60 -2.99 -8.69
CA GLY A 59 -5.74 -3.96 -7.61
C GLY A 59 -6.53 -3.41 -6.42
N PHE A 60 -6.18 -3.82 -5.21
CA PHE A 60 -6.85 -3.43 -3.97
C PHE A 60 -5.85 -3.07 -2.88
N VAL A 61 -6.24 -2.13 -2.03
CA VAL A 61 -5.57 -1.84 -0.76
C VAL A 61 -6.51 -2.16 0.41
N GLU A 62 -5.99 -2.89 1.38
CA GLU A 62 -6.64 -3.14 2.67
C GLU A 62 -5.79 -2.55 3.79
N VAL A 63 -6.44 -1.91 4.76
CA VAL A 63 -5.83 -1.52 6.03
C VAL A 63 -6.57 -2.21 7.16
N SER A 64 -5.86 -3.03 7.92
CA SER A 64 -6.39 -3.70 9.10
C SER A 64 -5.27 -4.02 10.08
N ASN A 65 -5.54 -4.01 11.39
CA ASN A 65 -4.57 -4.36 12.44
C ASN A 65 -3.21 -3.63 12.30
N ASN A 66 -3.24 -2.32 12.00
CA ASN A 66 -2.05 -1.50 11.75
C ASN A 66 -1.13 -2.04 10.63
N THR A 67 -1.72 -2.74 9.65
CA THR A 67 -1.04 -3.29 8.48
C THR A 67 -1.72 -2.76 7.22
N VAL A 68 -0.92 -2.39 6.23
CA VAL A 68 -1.39 -1.99 4.90
C VAL A 68 -0.99 -3.07 3.91
N SER A 69 -1.98 -3.73 3.29
CA SER A 69 -1.78 -4.78 2.30
C SER A 69 -2.24 -4.31 0.92
N LEU A 70 -1.36 -4.40 -0.07
CA LEU A 70 -1.68 -4.10 -1.47
C LEU A 70 -1.67 -5.40 -2.28
N LEU A 71 -2.82 -5.77 -2.82
CA LEU A 71 -2.94 -6.86 -3.79
C LEU A 71 -3.00 -6.25 -5.18
N VAL A 72 -1.95 -6.44 -5.97
CA VAL A 72 -1.72 -5.71 -7.22
C VAL A 72 -1.78 -6.68 -8.41
N THR A 73 -2.22 -6.18 -9.57
CA THR A 73 -2.36 -6.94 -10.83
C THR A 73 -1.25 -6.60 -11.81
#